data_AF-A0A7S0FGW8-F1
#
_entry.id   AF-A0A7S0FGW8-F1
#
_cell.length_a   1.000
_cell.length_b   1.000
_cell.length_c   1.000
_cell.angle_alpha   90.00
_cell.angle_beta   90.00
_cell.angle_gamma   90.00
#
_symmetry.space_group_name_H-M   'P 1'
#
loop_
_entity.id
_entity.type
_entity.pdbx_description
1 polymer ?
#
loop_
_entity_poly.entity_id
_entity_poly.type
_entity_poly.pdbx_seq_one_letter_code
_entity_poly.pdbx_strand_id
1 'polypeptide(L)'
;RHQPVPVLQTCLYVAVMSELAATRFLYACPFRLVFDRVIMVRVVCGFMFGRPRLTAALNCVVASASVYQYASLVDEHGQKMADLFGPQHFASYCMSELFVVITTSVMTSACDARLVDEAWATVAARASHSVQSAVTLLLRTICDVVVELDADLRLVDSADKLAGLLLRGTARSLQGTAFRELLPDGEDQLLFERHLRSPPTDVEAITVPFHVRMQDGIG
;
A
#
# COMPACT_ATOMS: atom_id res chain seq x y z
N ARG A 1 -13.83 2.99 -7.36
CA ARG A 1 -14.93 2.10 -6.89
C ARG A 1 -14.67 1.79 -5.42
N HIS A 2 -15.34 2.47 -4.49
CA HIS A 2 -15.33 2.05 -3.09
C HIS A 2 -16.02 0.69 -3.04
N GLN A 3 -15.30 -0.39 -2.74
CA GLN A 3 -15.97 -1.60 -2.28
C GLN A 3 -16.72 -1.20 -1.01
N PRO A 4 -18.05 -1.37 -0.96
CA PRO A 4 -18.77 -1.11 0.27
C PRO A 4 -18.14 -1.99 1.34
N VAL A 5 -17.52 -1.36 2.34
CA VAL A 5 -17.14 -2.08 3.56
C VAL A 5 -18.40 -2.80 4.02
N PRO A 6 -18.33 -4.12 4.25
CA PRO A 6 -19.53 -4.87 4.58
C PRO A 6 -20.14 -4.24 5.83
N VAL A 7 -21.37 -3.72 5.70
CA VAL A 7 -22.14 -3.10 6.79
C VAL A 7 -22.11 -4.00 8.03
N LEU A 8 -22.13 -5.31 7.81
CA LEU A 8 -21.97 -6.36 8.81
C LEU A 8 -20.72 -6.20 9.69
N GLN A 9 -19.57 -5.83 9.13
CA GLN A 9 -18.32 -5.65 9.88
C GLN A 9 -18.40 -4.44 10.82
N THR A 10 -19.05 -3.35 10.38
CA THR A 10 -19.27 -2.17 11.21
C THR A 10 -20.25 -2.49 12.34
N CYS A 11 -21.34 -3.20 12.04
CA CYS A 11 -22.31 -3.64 13.04
C CYS A 11 -21.68 -4.57 14.08
N LEU A 12 -20.86 -5.54 13.65
CA LEU A 12 -20.15 -6.45 14.54
C LEU A 12 -19.20 -5.69 15.47
N TYR A 13 -18.45 -4.72 14.95
CA TYR A 13 -17.54 -3.92 15.76
C TYR A 13 -18.26 -3.08 16.81
N VAL A 14 -19.36 -2.42 16.42
CA VAL A 14 -20.20 -1.67 17.36
C VAL A 14 -20.80 -2.59 18.42
N ALA A 15 -21.25 -3.79 18.04
CA ALA A 15 -21.79 -4.78 18.97
C ALA A 15 -20.74 -5.22 20.00
N VAL A 16 -19.53 -5.58 19.56
CA VAL A 16 -18.42 -5.97 20.45
C VAL A 16 -18.04 -4.83 21.39
N MET A 17 -17.92 -3.60 20.90
CA MET A 17 -17.58 -2.44 21.75
C MET A 17 -18.71 -2.10 22.75
N SER A 18 -19.96 -2.28 22.35
CA SER A 18 -21.12 -2.10 23.23
C SER A 18 -21.18 -3.18 24.31
N GLU A 19 -20.90 -4.44 23.95
CA GLU A 19 -20.80 -5.55 24.89
C GLU A 19 -19.66 -5.33 25.88
N LEU A 20 -18.50 -4.84 25.44
CA LEU A 20 -17.40 -4.46 26.34
C LEU A 20 -17.80 -3.34 27.31
N ALA A 21 -18.50 -2.31 26.82
CA ALA A 21 -19.00 -1.22 27.66
C ALA A 21 -20.00 -1.73 28.70
N ALA A 22 -20.95 -2.57 28.28
CA ALA A 22 -21.94 -3.19 29.16
C ALA A 22 -21.29 -4.14 30.18
N THR A 23 -20.32 -4.94 29.74
CA THR A 23 -19.54 -5.83 30.61
C THR A 23 -18.82 -5.04 31.68
N ARG A 24 -18.24 -3.87 31.35
CA ARG A 24 -17.68 -3.00 32.39
C ARG A 24 -18.76 -2.60 33.39
N PHE A 25 -19.87 -2.05 32.91
CA PHE A 25 -20.97 -1.60 33.77
C PHE A 25 -21.53 -2.68 34.72
N LEU A 26 -21.62 -3.93 34.26
CA LEU A 26 -22.24 -5.03 35.01
C LEU A 26 -21.31 -5.72 36.00
N TYR A 27 -19.99 -5.63 35.85
CA TYR A 27 -19.05 -6.30 36.75
C TYR A 27 -18.78 -5.48 38.02
N ALA A 28 -19.18 -6.01 39.17
CA ALA A 28 -19.02 -5.37 40.49
C ALA A 28 -17.55 -5.23 40.98
N CYS A 29 -16.58 -5.81 40.28
CA CYS A 29 -15.17 -5.74 40.64
C CYS A 29 -14.34 -5.18 39.48
N PRO A 30 -14.02 -3.86 39.47
CA PRO A 30 -13.33 -3.20 38.36
C PRO A 30 -11.91 -3.77 38.17
N PHE A 31 -11.22 -4.12 39.25
CA PHE A 31 -9.77 -4.35 39.24
C PHE A 31 -9.31 -5.56 38.43
N ARG A 32 -10.10 -6.65 38.41
CA ARG A 32 -9.72 -7.88 37.70
C ARG A 32 -9.95 -7.81 36.18
N LEU A 33 -10.86 -6.94 35.73
CA LEU A 33 -11.16 -6.72 34.32
C LEU A 33 -10.37 -5.58 33.69
N VAL A 34 -9.83 -4.66 34.51
CA VAL A 34 -9.16 -3.44 34.05
C VAL A 34 -7.84 -3.72 33.35
N PHE A 35 -7.02 -4.67 33.83
CA PHE A 35 -5.60 -4.64 33.48
C PHE A 35 -5.15 -5.36 32.20
N ASP A 36 -5.81 -6.41 31.70
CA ASP A 36 -5.27 -7.12 30.51
C ASP A 36 -6.24 -7.30 29.34
N ARG A 37 -7.45 -7.83 29.57
CA ARG A 37 -8.26 -8.34 28.45
C ARG A 37 -9.00 -7.26 27.68
N VAL A 38 -9.59 -6.28 28.37
CA VAL A 38 -10.40 -5.25 27.69
C VAL A 38 -9.56 -4.30 26.86
N ILE A 39 -8.38 -3.92 27.35
CA ILE A 39 -7.44 -3.07 26.59
C ILE A 39 -6.99 -3.79 25.34
N MET A 40 -6.58 -5.06 25.46
CA MET A 40 -6.19 -5.87 24.30
C MET A 40 -7.33 -6.00 23.29
N VAL A 41 -8.56 -6.29 23.74
CA VAL A 41 -9.72 -6.39 22.84
C VAL A 41 -9.98 -5.05 22.14
N ARG A 42 -9.92 -3.91 22.84
CA ARG A 42 -10.08 -2.58 22.22
C ARG A 42 -9.03 -2.30 21.15
N VAL A 43 -7.77 -2.63 21.43
CA VAL A 43 -6.67 -2.47 20.49
C VAL A 43 -6.89 -3.36 19.27
N VAL A 44 -7.11 -4.66 19.48
CA VAL A 44 -7.30 -5.64 18.40
C VAL A 44 -8.53 -5.30 17.55
N CYS A 45 -9.66 -4.99 18.17
CA CYS A 45 -10.87 -4.60 17.44
C CYS A 45 -10.66 -3.27 16.69
N GLY A 46 -9.93 -2.32 17.29
CA GLY A 46 -9.55 -1.08 16.63
C GLY A 46 -8.74 -1.33 15.35
N PHE A 47 -7.78 -2.25 15.37
CA PHE A 47 -6.99 -2.62 14.19
C PHE A 47 -7.80 -3.41 13.15
N MET A 48 -8.60 -4.38 13.58
CA MET A 48 -9.32 -5.29 12.68
C MET A 48 -10.52 -4.65 11.98
N PHE A 49 -11.16 -3.67 12.62
CA PHE A 49 -12.46 -3.14 12.18
C PHE A 49 -12.46 -1.62 12.02
N GLY A 50 -11.36 -0.95 12.37
CA GLY A 50 -11.39 0.48 12.64
C GLY A 50 -11.41 1.35 11.40
N ARG A 51 -12.55 2.01 11.18
CA ARG A 51 -12.51 3.38 10.66
C ARG A 51 -11.98 4.28 11.79
N PRO A 52 -10.93 5.10 11.57
CA PRO A 52 -10.29 5.85 12.65
C PRO A 52 -11.28 6.68 13.50
N ARG A 53 -12.23 7.36 12.84
CA ARG A 53 -13.26 8.18 13.50
C ARG A 53 -14.22 7.35 14.36
N LEU A 54 -14.66 6.20 13.87
CA LEU A 54 -15.57 5.32 14.60
C LEU A 54 -14.86 4.67 15.79
N THR A 55 -13.63 4.20 15.59
CA THR A 55 -12.79 3.65 16.67
C THR A 55 -12.55 4.68 17.76
N ALA A 56 -12.18 5.91 17.40
CA ALA A 56 -12.00 6.99 18.37
C ALA A 56 -13.30 7.25 19.16
N ALA A 57 -14.45 7.37 18.48
CA ALA A 57 -15.73 7.60 19.13
C ALA A 57 -16.11 6.47 20.10
N LEU A 58 -16.01 5.20 19.66
CA LEU A 58 -16.32 4.04 20.51
C LEU A 58 -15.34 3.90 21.67
N ASN A 59 -14.05 4.18 21.46
CA ASN A 59 -13.07 4.20 22.53
C ASN A 59 -13.33 5.30 23.56
N CYS A 60 -13.78 6.47 23.14
CA CYS A 60 -14.21 7.53 24.06
C CYS A 60 -15.43 7.09 24.90
N VAL A 61 -16.42 6.41 24.30
CA VAL A 61 -17.59 5.90 25.03
C VAL A 61 -17.18 4.87 26.07
N VAL A 62 -16.35 3.88 25.69
CA VAL A 62 -15.88 2.84 26.62
C VAL A 62 -15.00 3.43 27.72
N ALA A 63 -14.13 4.39 27.41
CA ALA A 63 -13.30 5.06 28.40
C ALA A 63 -14.14 5.88 29.38
N SER A 64 -15.11 6.66 28.89
CA SER A 64 -16.02 7.45 29.74
C SER A 64 -16.84 6.55 30.68
N ALA A 65 -17.39 5.44 30.16
CA ALA A 65 -18.10 4.46 31.00
C ALA A 65 -17.18 3.86 32.07
N SER A 66 -15.93 3.54 31.69
CA SER A 66 -14.93 2.98 32.60
C SER A 66 -14.47 3.96 33.68
N VAL A 67 -14.36 5.26 33.35
CA VAL A 67 -14.03 6.34 34.30
C VAL A 67 -15.20 6.62 35.23
N TYR A 68 -16.42 6.70 34.71
CA TYR A 68 -17.62 6.92 35.52
C TYR A 68 -17.82 5.82 36.56
N GLN A 69 -17.70 4.56 36.13
CA GLN A 69 -17.83 3.43 37.04
C GLN A 69 -16.71 3.41 38.10
N TYR A 70 -15.47 3.74 37.71
CA TYR A 70 -14.38 3.84 38.67
C TYR A 70 -14.62 4.97 39.68
N ALA A 71 -15.15 6.11 39.24
CA ALA A 71 -15.50 7.24 40.10
C ALA A 71 -16.60 6.86 41.12
N SER A 72 -17.65 6.15 40.70
CA SER A 72 -18.71 5.70 41.63
C SER A 72 -18.18 4.73 42.68
N LEU A 73 -17.26 3.84 42.31
CA LEU A 73 -16.62 2.93 43.26
C LEU A 73 -15.69 3.63 44.25
N VAL A 74 -14.99 4.68 43.80
CA VAL A 74 -14.18 5.53 44.69
C VAL A 74 -15.06 6.31 45.66
N ASP A 75 -16.25 6.76 45.24
CA ASP A 75 -17.21 7.42 46.14
C ASP A 75 -17.72 6.46 47.22
N GLU A 76 -18.07 5.23 46.84
CA GLU A 76 -18.57 4.21 47.78
C GLU A 76 -17.49 3.65 48.74
N HIS A 77 -16.25 3.50 48.26
CA HIS A 77 -15.19 2.76 48.97
C HIS A 77 -13.90 3.57 49.19
N GLY A 78 -13.96 4.90 49.08
CA GLY A 78 -12.80 5.78 48.94
C GLY A 78 -11.69 5.59 49.96
N GLN A 79 -12.02 5.40 51.25
CA GLN A 79 -11.01 5.19 52.29
C GLN A 79 -10.20 3.90 52.07
N LYS A 80 -10.88 2.78 51.79
CA LYS A 80 -10.22 1.49 51.54
C LYS A 80 -9.35 1.55 50.27
N MET A 81 -9.84 2.24 49.24
CA MET A 81 -9.13 2.41 47.97
C MET A 81 -7.88 3.29 48.13
N ALA A 82 -7.99 4.38 48.88
CA ALA A 82 -6.87 5.27 49.19
C ALA A 82 -5.79 4.56 50.01
N ASP A 83 -6.17 3.71 50.97
CA ASP A 83 -5.22 2.91 51.76
C ASP A 83 -4.50 1.86 50.90
N LEU A 84 -5.18 1.27 49.92
CA LEU A 84 -4.64 0.22 49.04
C LEU A 84 -3.75 0.77 47.92
N PHE A 85 -4.16 1.85 47.26
CA PHE A 85 -3.55 2.34 46.02
C PHE A 85 -2.93 3.73 46.12
N GLY A 86 -3.06 4.38 47.28
CA GLY A 86 -2.60 5.73 47.52
C GLY A 86 -3.57 6.81 47.00
N PRO A 87 -3.35 8.07 47.39
CA PRO A 87 -4.27 9.18 47.11
C PRO A 87 -4.35 9.57 45.62
N GLN A 88 -3.41 9.11 44.78
CA GLN A 88 -3.32 9.47 43.36
C GLN A 88 -3.91 8.42 42.41
N HIS A 89 -4.54 7.35 42.93
CA HIS A 89 -5.03 6.25 42.10
C HIS A 89 -6.01 6.67 41.00
N PHE A 90 -6.83 7.70 41.26
CA PHE A 90 -7.87 8.15 40.35
C PHE A 90 -7.27 8.86 39.14
N ALA A 91 -6.32 9.77 39.40
CA ALA A 91 -5.58 10.46 38.34
C ALA A 91 -4.80 9.46 37.47
N SER A 92 -4.12 8.47 38.09
CA SER A 92 -3.40 7.43 37.37
C SER A 92 -4.32 6.60 36.47
N TYR A 93 -5.48 6.20 36.96
CA TYR A 93 -6.48 5.46 36.18
C TYR A 93 -7.00 6.27 34.98
N CYS A 94 -7.39 7.53 35.20
CA CYS A 94 -7.85 8.43 34.13
C CYS A 94 -6.78 8.63 33.06
N MET A 95 -5.51 8.80 33.45
CA MET A 95 -4.39 8.91 32.52
C MET A 95 -4.18 7.63 31.70
N SER A 96 -4.34 6.46 32.31
CA SER A 96 -4.24 5.17 31.61
C SER A 96 -5.35 5.02 30.55
N GLU A 97 -6.60 5.32 30.89
CA GLU A 97 -7.71 5.26 29.92
C GLU A 97 -7.51 6.27 28.77
N LEU A 98 -7.07 7.49 29.09
CA LEU A 98 -6.74 8.50 28.08
C LEU A 98 -5.61 8.01 27.15
N PHE A 99 -4.56 7.42 27.72
CA PHE A 99 -3.44 6.87 26.95
C PHE A 99 -3.90 5.77 25.97
N VAL A 100 -4.78 4.87 26.40
CA VAL A 100 -5.36 3.83 25.53
C VAL A 100 -6.17 4.45 24.38
N VAL A 101 -7.00 5.46 24.66
CA VAL A 101 -7.79 6.15 23.62
C VAL A 101 -6.87 6.82 22.60
N ILE A 102 -5.84 7.55 23.06
CA ILE A 102 -4.91 8.26 22.17
C ILE A 102 -4.13 7.26 21.32
N THR A 103 -3.50 6.25 21.93
CA THR A 103 -2.65 5.29 21.23
C THR A 103 -3.42 4.50 20.17
N THR A 104 -4.61 3.99 20.52
CA THR A 104 -5.46 3.28 19.56
C THR A 104 -5.92 4.17 18.42
N SER A 105 -6.27 5.44 18.69
CA SER A 105 -6.70 6.40 17.66
C SER A 105 -5.56 6.77 16.71
N VAL A 106 -4.35 7.00 17.23
CA VAL A 106 -3.16 7.29 16.43
C VAL A 106 -2.78 6.10 15.57
N MET A 107 -2.70 4.90 16.16
CA MET A 107 -2.34 3.68 15.45
C MET A 107 -3.31 3.36 14.31
N THR A 108 -4.62 3.42 14.59
CA THR A 108 -5.63 3.18 13.55
C THR A 108 -5.61 4.23 12.45
N SER A 109 -5.39 5.50 12.77
CA SER A 109 -5.22 6.57 11.77
C SER A 109 -3.98 6.36 10.90
N ALA A 110 -2.85 5.96 11.51
CA ALA A 110 -1.62 5.68 10.78
C ALA A 110 -1.75 4.47 9.85
N CYS A 111 -2.44 3.41 10.30
CA CYS A 111 -2.75 2.26 9.45
C CYS A 111 -3.66 2.63 8.28
N ASP A 112 -4.71 3.42 8.52
CA ASP A 112 -5.63 3.87 7.47
C ASP A 112 -4.89 4.70 6.40
N ALA A 113 -4.03 5.63 6.82
CA ALA A 113 -3.19 6.41 5.90
C ALA A 113 -2.28 5.50 5.05
N ARG A 114 -1.61 4.53 5.66
CA ARG A 114 -0.74 3.59 4.94
C ARG A 114 -1.49 2.71 3.95
N LEU A 115 -2.68 2.24 4.31
CA LEU A 115 -3.52 1.44 3.40
C LEU A 115 -3.98 2.26 2.20
N VAL A 116 -4.29 3.55 2.40
CA VAL A 116 -4.64 4.47 1.31
C VAL A 116 -3.45 4.69 0.39
N ASP A 117 -2.25 4.93 0.94
CA ASP A 117 -1.04 5.13 0.16
C ASP A 117 -0.67 3.87 -0.66
N GLU A 118 -0.76 2.69 -0.06
CA GLU A 118 -0.52 1.42 -0.75
C GLU A 118 -1.56 1.15 -1.85
N ALA A 119 -2.83 1.47 -1.60
CA ALA A 119 -3.87 1.37 -2.60
C ALA A 119 -3.62 2.30 -3.79
N TRP A 120 -3.19 3.54 -3.54
CA TRP A 120 -2.82 4.49 -4.59
C TRP A 120 -1.58 4.02 -5.36
N ALA A 121 -0.54 3.56 -4.68
CA ALA A 121 0.66 3.02 -5.32
C ALA A 121 0.32 1.83 -6.23
N THR A 122 -0.57 0.94 -5.78
CA THR A 122 -1.03 -0.21 -6.57
C THR A 122 -1.83 0.23 -7.81
N VAL A 123 -2.73 1.22 -7.66
CA VAL A 123 -3.51 1.76 -8.78
C VAL A 123 -2.58 2.45 -9.79
N ALA A 124 -1.63 3.26 -9.33
CA ALA A 124 -0.66 3.93 -10.18
C ALA A 124 0.22 2.93 -10.95
N ALA A 125 0.71 1.87 -10.28
CA ALA A 125 1.48 0.81 -10.92
C ALA A 125 0.65 0.09 -12.01
N ARG A 126 -0.61 -0.24 -11.73
CA ARG A 126 -1.51 -0.86 -12.72
C ARG A 126 -1.85 0.07 -13.89
N ALA A 127 -2.05 1.36 -13.62
CA ALA A 127 -2.30 2.35 -14.65
C ALA A 127 -1.10 2.49 -15.59
N SER A 128 0.12 2.56 -15.04
CA SER A 128 1.35 2.59 -15.82
C SER A 128 1.50 1.35 -16.70
N HIS A 129 1.28 0.15 -16.14
CA HIS A 129 1.33 -1.10 -16.90
C HIS A 129 0.26 -1.17 -18.00
N SER A 130 -0.96 -0.67 -17.72
CA SER A 130 -2.02 -0.59 -18.72
C SER A 130 -1.67 0.36 -19.86
N VAL A 131 -1.07 1.52 -19.56
CA VAL A 131 -0.64 2.49 -20.56
C VAL A 131 0.50 1.91 -21.40
N GLN A 132 1.50 1.30 -20.76
CA GLN A 132 2.61 0.64 -21.45
C GLN A 132 2.09 -0.44 -22.40
N SER A 133 1.20 -1.32 -21.93
CA SER A 133 0.60 -2.36 -22.77
C SER A 133 -0.20 -1.79 -23.94
N ALA A 134 -0.93 -0.69 -23.74
CA ALA A 134 -1.69 -0.03 -24.80
C ALA A 134 -0.77 0.62 -25.85
N VAL A 135 0.31 1.29 -25.41
CA VAL A 135 1.33 1.87 -26.28
C VAL A 135 2.03 0.78 -27.09
N THR A 136 2.45 -0.31 -26.46
CA THR A 136 3.07 -1.45 -27.16
C THR A 136 2.12 -2.05 -28.20
N LEU A 137 0.83 -2.17 -27.90
CA LEU A 137 -0.17 -2.65 -28.85
C LEU A 137 -0.38 -1.69 -30.01
N LEU A 138 -0.41 -0.38 -29.74
CA LEU A 138 -0.50 0.65 -30.77
C LEU A 138 0.73 0.62 -31.68
N LEU A 139 1.95 0.58 -31.13
CA LEU A 139 3.20 0.44 -31.88
C LEU A 139 3.19 -0.82 -32.75
N ARG A 140 2.74 -1.96 -32.21
CA ARG A 140 2.61 -3.22 -32.96
C ARG A 140 1.58 -3.15 -34.10
N THR A 141 0.68 -2.17 -34.08
CA THR A 141 -0.33 -1.95 -35.13
C THR A 141 0.22 -1.06 -36.25
N ILE A 142 1.10 -0.10 -35.94
CA ILE A 142 1.62 0.87 -36.91
C ILE A 142 3.01 0.52 -37.46
N CYS A 143 3.78 -0.33 -36.78
CA CYS A 143 5.13 -0.74 -37.17
C CYS A 143 5.14 -2.20 -37.61
N ASP A 144 5.90 -2.51 -38.67
CA ASP A 144 6.09 -3.90 -39.14
C ASP A 144 6.74 -4.78 -38.06
N VAL A 145 7.71 -4.20 -37.34
CA VAL A 145 8.44 -4.84 -36.25
C VAL A 145 8.62 -3.88 -35.09
N VAL A 146 8.32 -4.37 -33.88
CA VAL A 146 8.58 -3.68 -32.62
C VAL A 146 9.36 -4.65 -31.75
N VAL A 147 10.49 -4.18 -31.23
CA VAL A 147 11.35 -4.96 -30.33
C VAL A 147 11.53 -4.21 -29.02
N GLU A 148 11.68 -4.97 -27.94
CA GLU A 148 11.95 -4.45 -26.60
C GLU A 148 13.43 -4.66 -26.28
N LEU A 149 14.09 -3.60 -25.81
CA LEU A 149 15.49 -3.62 -25.40
C LEU A 149 15.58 -3.45 -23.88
N ASP A 150 16.50 -4.17 -23.25
CA ASP A 150 16.81 -4.01 -21.83
C ASP A 150 17.74 -2.79 -21.58
N ALA A 151 18.13 -2.60 -20.32
CA ALA A 151 19.02 -1.51 -19.90
C ALA A 151 20.41 -1.57 -20.56
N ASP A 152 20.85 -2.76 -20.99
CA ASP A 152 22.12 -2.99 -21.70
C ASP A 152 21.94 -2.99 -23.22
N LEU A 153 20.76 -2.56 -23.70
CA LEU A 153 20.38 -2.51 -25.11
C LEU A 153 20.37 -3.89 -25.80
N ARG A 154 20.05 -4.94 -25.05
CA ARG A 154 19.87 -6.30 -25.58
C ARG A 154 18.40 -6.61 -25.80
N LEU A 155 18.11 -7.46 -26.78
CA LEU A 155 16.75 -7.88 -27.09
C LEU A 155 16.15 -8.72 -25.95
N VAL A 156 15.03 -8.29 -25.39
CA VAL A 156 14.38 -8.97 -24.25
C VAL A 156 13.63 -10.25 -24.68
N ASP A 157 13.04 -10.21 -25.87
CA ASP A 157 12.23 -11.29 -26.45
C ASP A 157 12.94 -11.92 -27.68
N SER A 158 12.44 -13.05 -28.18
CA SER A 158 13.02 -13.76 -29.34
C SER A 158 13.12 -12.90 -30.61
N ALA A 159 12.26 -11.89 -30.72
CA ALA A 159 12.18 -10.95 -31.83
C ALA A 159 12.09 -11.65 -33.20
N ASP A 160 11.30 -12.73 -33.30
CA ASP A 160 11.24 -13.61 -34.49
C ASP A 160 10.91 -12.85 -35.78
N LYS A 161 10.06 -11.81 -35.70
CA LYS A 161 9.75 -10.96 -36.87
C LYS A 161 10.96 -10.16 -37.33
N LEU A 162 11.78 -9.65 -36.41
CA LEU A 162 13.03 -8.97 -36.75
C LEU A 162 14.01 -9.95 -37.38
N ALA A 163 14.16 -11.16 -36.83
CA ALA A 163 15.03 -12.19 -37.39
C ALA A 163 14.62 -12.57 -38.83
N GLY A 164 13.32 -12.64 -39.09
CA GLY A 164 12.76 -12.82 -40.43
C GLY A 164 13.09 -11.67 -41.38
N LEU A 165 12.91 -10.41 -40.94
CA LEU A 165 13.25 -9.22 -41.73
C LEU A 165 14.75 -9.15 -42.05
N LEU A 166 15.61 -9.54 -41.12
CA LEU A 166 17.07 -9.56 -41.32
C LEU A 166 17.55 -10.80 -42.07
N LEU A 167 16.66 -11.67 -42.56
CA LEU A 167 17.03 -12.90 -43.30
C LEU A 167 17.99 -13.83 -42.53
N ARG A 168 18.00 -13.77 -41.19
CA ARG A 168 18.90 -14.58 -40.34
C ARG A 168 18.42 -16.02 -40.10
N GLY A 169 17.29 -16.39 -40.72
CA GLY A 169 16.61 -17.68 -40.58
C GLY A 169 15.77 -17.75 -39.30
N THR A 170 14.66 -18.48 -39.34
CA THR A 170 13.69 -18.59 -38.23
C THR A 170 14.17 -19.45 -37.06
N ALA A 171 15.35 -20.08 -37.17
CA ALA A 171 15.84 -21.06 -36.19
C ALA A 171 16.69 -20.44 -35.06
N ARG A 172 17.10 -19.17 -35.16
CA ARG A 172 17.93 -18.51 -34.15
C ARG A 172 17.16 -17.37 -33.49
N SER A 173 16.77 -17.59 -32.24
CA SER A 173 16.26 -16.52 -31.36
C SER A 173 17.29 -15.40 -31.27
N LEU A 174 16.85 -14.15 -31.40
CA LEU A 174 17.70 -12.98 -31.17
C LEU A 174 17.72 -12.54 -29.70
N GLN A 175 17.00 -13.24 -28.81
CA GLN A 175 16.93 -12.92 -27.40
C GLN A 175 18.33 -12.84 -26.77
N GLY A 176 18.58 -11.77 -26.02
CA GLY A 176 19.84 -11.48 -25.35
C GLY A 176 20.94 -10.94 -26.27
N THR A 177 20.73 -10.88 -27.60
CA THR A 177 21.67 -10.29 -28.55
C THR A 177 21.72 -8.77 -28.33
N ALA A 178 22.92 -8.20 -28.26
CA ALA A 178 23.07 -6.75 -28.17
C ALA A 178 22.62 -6.12 -29.50
N PHE A 179 21.73 -5.12 -29.43
CA PHE A 179 21.18 -4.50 -30.65
C PHE A 179 22.26 -3.89 -31.55
N ARG A 180 23.38 -3.45 -30.97
CA ARG A 180 24.55 -2.91 -31.70
C ARG A 180 25.19 -3.93 -32.63
N GLU A 181 25.14 -5.23 -32.30
CA GLU A 181 25.66 -6.32 -33.15
C GLU A 181 24.79 -6.57 -34.39
N LEU A 182 23.62 -5.92 -34.48
CA LEU A 182 22.74 -5.95 -35.64
C LEU A 182 22.98 -4.76 -36.58
N LEU A 183 23.87 -3.82 -36.22
CA LEU A 183 24.23 -2.68 -37.06
C LEU A 183 25.54 -2.99 -37.80
N PRO A 184 25.60 -2.82 -39.14
CA PRO A 184 26.70 -3.34 -39.97
C PRO A 184 28.02 -2.61 -39.71
N ASP A 185 27.96 -1.29 -39.53
CA ASP A 185 29.14 -0.43 -39.51
C ASP A 185 29.30 0.31 -38.17
N GLY A 186 30.54 0.63 -37.82
CA GLY A 186 30.86 1.40 -36.61
C GLY A 186 30.26 2.81 -36.60
N GLU A 187 30.00 3.39 -37.78
CA GLU A 187 29.32 4.69 -37.90
C GLU A 187 27.86 4.62 -37.45
N ASP A 188 27.09 3.61 -37.91
CA ASP A 188 25.71 3.41 -37.50
C ASP A 188 25.59 3.09 -35.99
N GLN A 189 26.56 2.33 -35.45
CA GLN A 189 26.64 2.08 -34.01
C GLN A 189 26.85 3.39 -33.22
N LEU A 190 27.76 4.26 -33.66
CA LEU A 190 28.01 5.55 -33.04
C LEU A 190 26.80 6.49 -33.16
N LEU A 191 26.11 6.49 -34.30
CA LEU A 191 24.88 7.26 -34.50
C LEU A 191 23.77 6.80 -33.57
N PHE A 192 23.59 5.48 -33.43
CA PHE A 192 22.61 4.89 -32.52
C PHE A 192 22.90 5.26 -31.06
N GLU A 193 24.17 5.12 -30.64
CA GLU A 193 24.59 5.53 -29.30
C GLU A 193 24.38 7.03 -29.04
N ARG A 194 24.71 7.88 -30.01
CA ARG A 194 24.50 9.32 -29.92
C ARG A 194 23.03 9.66 -29.81
N HIS A 195 22.17 8.98 -30.57
CA HIS A 195 20.73 9.16 -30.51
C HIS A 195 20.18 8.76 -29.13
N LEU A 196 20.58 7.61 -28.59
CA LEU A 196 20.16 7.17 -27.25
C LEU A 196 20.65 8.06 -26.10
N ARG A 197 21.81 8.69 -26.25
CA ARG A 197 22.35 9.65 -25.28
C ARG A 197 21.75 11.05 -25.41
N SER A 198 21.03 11.32 -26.49
CA SER A 198 20.41 12.63 -26.67
C SER A 198 19.24 12.74 -25.69
N PRO A 199 19.21 13.77 -24.82
CA PRO A 199 18.10 13.94 -23.90
C PRO A 199 16.81 14.08 -24.71
N PRO A 200 15.68 13.52 -24.25
CA PRO A 200 14.41 13.67 -24.94
C PRO A 200 14.09 15.16 -25.08
N THR A 201 14.14 15.64 -26.33
CA THR A 201 13.80 17.03 -26.68
C THR A 201 12.28 17.13 -26.66
N ASP A 202 11.75 17.72 -25.59
CA ASP A 202 10.33 17.87 -25.25
C ASP A 202 9.57 16.60 -24.81
N VAL A 203 8.79 16.77 -23.73
CA VAL A 203 7.95 15.75 -23.08
C VAL A 203 6.81 15.27 -23.99
N GLU A 204 6.54 15.97 -25.09
CA GLU A 204 5.45 15.66 -26.03
C GLU A 204 5.91 14.92 -27.30
N ALA A 205 7.21 14.86 -27.60
CA ALA A 205 7.71 14.19 -28.80
C ALA A 205 7.83 12.68 -28.56
N ILE A 206 6.76 11.94 -28.90
CA ILE A 206 6.65 10.50 -28.64
C ILE A 206 7.76 9.67 -29.32
N THR A 207 8.44 10.16 -30.35
CA THR A 207 9.74 9.63 -30.82
C THR A 207 10.33 10.56 -31.88
N VAL A 208 11.65 10.78 -31.88
CA VAL A 208 12.35 11.37 -33.03
C VAL A 208 12.69 10.23 -33.98
N PRO A 209 12.23 10.23 -35.24
CA PRO A 209 12.54 9.16 -36.17
C PRO A 209 14.06 9.05 -36.35
N PHE A 210 14.56 7.83 -36.23
CA PHE A 210 15.98 7.52 -36.35
C PHE A 210 16.16 6.49 -37.46
N HIS A 211 17.06 6.79 -38.40
CA HIS A 211 17.33 5.93 -39.55
C HIS A 211 18.73 5.35 -39.43
N VAL A 212 18.81 4.03 -39.42
CA VAL A 212 20.06 3.25 -39.47
C VAL A 212 19.88 2.05 -40.38
N ARG A 213 20.98 1.56 -40.92
CA ARG A 213 21.01 0.29 -41.64
C ARG A 213 21.20 -0.84 -40.63
N MET A 214 20.63 -2.00 -40.93
CA MET A 214 20.83 -3.21 -40.14
C MET A 214 21.50 -4.27 -41.01
N GLN A 215 22.36 -5.07 -40.42
CA GLN A 215 23.08 -6.14 -41.09
C GLN A 215 22.12 -7.32 -41.32
N ASP A 216 21.97 -7.72 -42.58
CA ASP A 216 21.23 -8.92 -42.92
C ASP A 216 22.04 -10.20 -42.57
N GLY A 217 21.42 -11.37 -42.74
CA GLY A 217 22.08 -12.65 -42.49
C GLY A 217 23.07 -13.07 -43.57
N ILE A 218 23.21 -12.29 -44.65
CA ILE A 218 23.97 -12.66 -45.85
C ILE A 218 25.35 -11.99 -45.85
N GLY A 219 25.52 -10.85 -45.18
CA GLY A 219 26.83 -10.24 -44.92
C GLY A 219 26.77 -8.72 -44.85
#